data_AF-A0A2M7V0J4-F1
#
_entry.id   AF-A0A2M7V0J4-F1
#
_cell.length_a   1.000
_cell.length_b   1.000
_cell.length_c   1.000
_cell.angle_alpha   90.00
_cell.angle_beta   90.00
_cell.angle_gamma   90.00
#
_symmetry.space_group_name_H-M   'P 1'
#
loop_
_entity.id
_entity.type
_entity.pdbx_description
1 polymer ?
#
loop_
_entity_poly.entity_id
_entity_poly.type
_entity_poly.pdbx_seq_one_letter_code
_entity_poly.pdbx_strand_id
1 'polypeptide(L)'
;MIAEKTRKTEIEEMMEKLEECAENNKYLRVFYVKDGTMRSYDGILKRVIRYRYLEFDNRAIAFLTKGEGIREVFCEGERVYFNPHLVRGSNLEDEIGVKKMRRNFGLV
;
A
#
# COMPACT_ATOMS: atom_id res chain seq x y z
N MET A 1 -28.31 1.44 24.51
CA MET A 1 -27.73 1.72 23.17
C MET A 1 -26.35 1.08 23.14
N ILE A 2 -26.23 -0.11 22.56
CA ILE A 2 -24.92 -0.75 22.38
C ILE A 2 -24.41 -0.17 21.07
N ALA A 3 -23.34 0.63 21.14
CA ALA A 3 -22.65 1.09 19.95
C ALA A 3 -22.18 -0.15 19.17
N GLU A 4 -22.77 -0.41 18.01
CA GLU A 4 -22.21 -1.34 17.03
C GLU A 4 -20.83 -0.80 16.67
N LYS A 5 -19.80 -1.38 17.28
CA LYS A 5 -18.41 -1.16 16.92
C LYS A 5 -18.28 -1.73 15.51
N THR A 6 -18.41 -0.88 14.49
CA THR A 6 -18.24 -1.26 13.09
C THR A 6 -16.89 -1.95 12.97
N ARG A 7 -16.89 -3.24 12.63
CA ARG A 7 -15.66 -4.03 12.53
C ARG A 7 -14.88 -3.47 11.34
N LYS A 8 -13.69 -2.92 11.60
CA LYS A 8 -12.81 -2.42 10.54
C LYS A 8 -12.38 -3.59 9.66
N THR A 9 -12.30 -3.32 8.36
CA THR A 9 -11.69 -4.24 7.40
C THR A 9 -10.18 -4.28 7.64
N GLU A 10 -9.54 -5.40 7.30
CA GLU A 10 -8.08 -5.54 7.44
C GLU A 10 -7.33 -4.43 6.68
N ILE A 11 -7.84 -4.03 5.52
CA ILE A 11 -7.26 -2.94 4.72
C ILE A 11 -7.40 -1.58 5.39
N GLU A 12 -8.52 -1.31 6.10
CA GLU A 12 -8.67 -0.08 6.88
C GLU A 12 -7.67 0.00 8.01
N GLU A 13 -7.45 -1.10 8.73
CA GLU A 13 -6.43 -1.19 9.79
C GLU A 13 -5.02 -0.94 9.23
N MET A 14 -4.70 -1.47 8.04
CA MET A 14 -3.43 -1.18 7.38
C MET A 14 -3.29 0.30 6.97
N MET A 15 -4.37 0.93 6.48
CA MET A 15 -4.33 2.36 6.12
C MET A 15 -4.09 3.25 7.34
N GLU A 16 -4.74 2.94 8.46
CA GLU A 16 -4.55 3.69 9.72
C GLU A 16 -3.11 3.58 10.22
N LYS A 17 -2.53 2.37 10.23
CA LYS A 17 -1.11 2.18 10.59
C LYS A 17 -0.16 2.99 9.70
N LEU A 18 -0.45 3.08 8.39
CA LEU A 18 0.34 3.89 7.48
C LEU A 18 0.22 5.40 7.77
N GLU A 19 -0.99 5.87 8.12
CA GLU A 19 -1.24 7.27 8.50
C GLU A 19 -0.52 7.62 9.80
N GLU A 20 -0.59 6.76 10.82
CA GLU A 20 0.16 6.90 12.07
C GLU A 20 1.68 7.00 11.82
N CYS A 21 2.21 6.25 10.85
CA CYS A 21 3.62 6.36 10.47
C CYS A 21 3.97 7.69 9.79
N ALA A 22 3.06 8.25 9.00
CA ALA A 22 3.25 9.56 8.35
C ALA A 22 3.23 10.70 9.38
N GLU A 23 2.28 10.69 10.33
CA GLU A 23 2.15 11.71 11.37
C GLU A 23 3.41 11.83 12.24
N ASN A 24 4.09 10.70 12.47
CA ASN A 24 5.31 10.63 13.28
C ASN A 24 6.60 10.82 12.46
N ASN A 25 6.51 11.19 11.18
CA ASN A 25 7.66 11.30 10.25
C ASN A 25 8.55 10.05 10.26
N LYS A 26 7.96 8.87 10.38
CA LYS A 26 8.72 7.62 10.47
C LYS A 26 9.34 7.25 9.14
N TYR A 27 10.51 6.60 9.23
CA TYR A 27 11.17 6.02 8.08
C TYR A 27 10.46 4.73 7.66
N LEU A 28 10.09 4.66 6.38
CA LEU A 28 9.50 3.47 5.79
C LEU A 28 10.44 2.79 4.82
N ARG A 29 10.33 1.46 4.74
CA ARG A 29 10.82 0.64 3.64
C ARG A 29 9.64 0.07 2.89
N VAL A 30 9.55 0.38 1.59
CA VAL A 30 8.49 -0.05 0.69
C VAL A 30 9.04 -1.05 -0.31
N PHE A 31 8.40 -2.21 -0.41
CA PHE A 31 8.61 -3.15 -1.50
C PHE A 31 7.44 -3.07 -2.48
N TYR A 32 7.75 -2.82 -3.74
CA TYR A 32 6.75 -2.63 -4.78
C TYR A 32 7.17 -3.32 -6.07
N VAL A 33 6.19 -3.80 -6.82
CA VAL A 33 6.41 -4.32 -8.16
C VAL A 33 6.35 -3.14 -9.13
N LYS A 34 7.31 -3.07 -10.04
CA LYS A 34 7.31 -2.12 -11.17
C LYS A 34 7.80 -2.82 -12.43
N ASP A 35 6.98 -2.80 -13.47
CA ASP A 35 7.24 -3.47 -14.75
C ASP A 35 7.60 -4.96 -14.54
N GLY A 36 6.83 -5.64 -13.69
CA GLY A 36 7.04 -7.06 -13.32
C GLY A 36 8.23 -7.33 -12.40
N THR A 37 9.04 -6.32 -12.08
CA THR A 37 10.25 -6.46 -11.26
C THR A 37 10.02 -5.96 -9.84
N MET A 38 10.49 -6.70 -8.84
CA MET A 38 10.45 -6.25 -7.45
C MET A 38 11.48 -5.14 -7.24
N ARG A 39 11.06 -4.04 -6.64
CA ARG A 39 11.90 -2.91 -6.26
C ARG A 39 11.68 -2.59 -4.79
N SER A 40 12.66 -1.92 -4.18
CA SER A 40 12.52 -1.34 -2.86
C SER A 40 12.77 0.17 -2.91
N TYR A 41 12.15 0.88 -1.98
CA TYR A 41 12.40 2.30 -1.74
C TYR A 41 12.31 2.54 -0.25
N ASP A 42 13.30 3.26 0.27
CA ASP A 42 13.32 3.64 1.66
C ASP A 42 13.25 5.18 1.76
N GLY A 43 12.45 5.70 2.71
CA GLY A 43 12.30 7.15 2.88
C GLY A 43 11.29 7.55 3.94
N ILE A 44 11.22 8.85 4.23
CA ILE A 44 10.26 9.41 5.18
C ILE A 44 8.91 9.60 4.49
N LEU A 45 7.88 8.95 5.03
CA LEU A 45 6.52 9.11 4.52
C LEU A 45 5.99 10.50 4.88
N LYS A 46 5.56 11.26 3.87
CA LYS A 46 4.96 12.58 4.05
C LYS A 46 3.45 12.51 4.17
N ARG A 47 2.83 11.68 3.35
CA ARG A 47 1.37 11.61 3.28
C ARG A 47 0.91 10.27 2.75
N VAL A 48 -0.19 9.78 3.30
CA VAL A 48 -0.96 8.66 2.76
C VAL A 48 -2.15 9.22 2.00
N ILE A 49 -2.25 8.94 0.71
CA ILE A 49 -3.50 9.14 -0.02
C ILE A 49 -4.20 7.79 -0.09
N ARG A 50 -5.14 7.58 0.85
CA ARG A 50 -5.81 6.29 1.08
C ARG A 50 -6.20 5.62 -0.23
N TYR A 51 -5.80 4.35 -0.36
CA TYR A 51 -6.07 3.47 -1.51
C TYR A 51 -5.50 3.93 -2.87
N ARG A 52 -4.80 5.07 -2.94
CA ARG A 52 -4.18 5.59 -4.17
C ARG A 52 -2.67 5.44 -4.15
N TYR A 53 -1.97 6.16 -3.27
CA TYR A 53 -0.51 6.15 -3.22
C TYR A 53 0.05 6.58 -1.86
N LEU A 54 1.31 6.21 -1.64
CA LEU A 54 2.16 6.74 -0.58
C LEU A 54 3.05 7.83 -1.17
N GLU A 55 3.14 8.97 -0.49
CA GLU A 55 3.93 10.12 -0.93
C GLU A 55 5.14 10.35 -0.02
N PHE A 56 6.29 10.41 -0.65
CA PHE A 56 7.60 10.69 -0.08
C PHE A 56 8.14 11.98 -0.70
N ASP A 57 9.19 12.56 -0.12
CA ASP A 57 9.76 13.87 -0.52
C ASP A 57 9.98 14.05 -2.02
N ASN A 58 10.37 12.99 -2.75
CA ASN A 58 10.70 13.08 -4.17
C ASN A 58 9.93 12.07 -5.05
N ARG A 59 8.93 11.37 -4.48
CA ARG A 59 8.27 10.26 -5.18
C ARG A 59 6.91 9.91 -4.59
N ALA A 60 5.98 9.54 -5.46
CA ALA A 60 4.78 8.80 -5.08
C ALA A 60 4.89 7.34 -5.54
N ILE A 61 4.45 6.40 -4.72
CA ILE A 61 4.38 4.96 -5.05
C ILE A 61 2.93 4.53 -4.91
N ALA A 62 2.34 4.02 -5.99
CA ALA A 62 0.92 3.66 -6.02
C ALA A 62 0.63 2.34 -5.31
N PHE A 63 -0.48 2.24 -4.57
CA PHE A 63 -0.89 0.97 -3.96
C PHE A 63 -1.09 -0.13 -5.00
N LEU A 64 -1.74 0.22 -6.11
CA LEU A 64 -1.92 -0.67 -7.25
C LEU A 64 -2.44 0.12 -8.46
N THR A 65 -1.66 0.17 -9.54
CA THR A 65 -1.99 0.79 -10.83
C THR A 65 -1.43 -0.04 -11.97
N LYS A 66 -1.65 0.39 -13.22
CA LYS A 66 -0.99 -0.20 -14.38
C LYS A 66 0.52 -0.03 -14.26
N GLY A 67 1.27 -1.13 -14.36
CA GLY A 67 2.73 -1.18 -14.32
C GLY A 67 3.37 -1.05 -12.93
N GLU A 68 2.64 -0.68 -11.87
CA GLU A 68 3.21 -0.47 -10.53
C GLU A 68 2.24 -0.83 -9.39
N GLY A 69 2.74 -1.41 -8.29
CA GLY A 69 1.92 -1.65 -7.10
C GLY A 69 2.73 -1.98 -5.86
N ILE A 70 2.32 -1.44 -4.71
CA ILE A 70 2.92 -1.72 -3.40
C ILE A 70 2.53 -3.13 -2.97
N ARG A 71 3.56 -3.94 -2.70
CA ARG A 71 3.41 -5.28 -2.13
C ARG A 71 3.49 -5.21 -0.61
N GLU A 72 4.54 -4.64 -0.05
CA GLU A 72 4.80 -4.63 1.39
C GLU A 72 5.34 -3.28 1.85
N VAL A 73 4.97 -2.86 3.06
CA VAL A 73 5.52 -1.67 3.70
C VAL A 73 5.92 -2.00 5.13
N PHE A 74 7.12 -1.58 5.50
CA PHE A 74 7.66 -1.68 6.84
C PHE A 74 7.87 -0.28 7.41
N CYS A 75 7.41 -0.07 8.63
CA CYS A 75 7.58 1.16 9.40
C CYS A 75 8.40 0.82 10.65
N GLU A 76 9.62 1.36 10.73
CA GLU A 76 10.55 1.06 11.85
C GLU A 76 10.76 -0.45 12.12
N GLY A 77 10.64 -1.27 11.07
CA GLY A 77 10.78 -2.73 11.15
C GLY A 77 9.48 -3.51 11.35
N GLU A 78 8.36 -2.85 11.69
CA GLU A 78 7.04 -3.47 11.73
C GLU A 78 6.40 -3.48 10.33
N ARG A 79 5.86 -4.62 9.88
CA ARG A 79 5.09 -4.67 8.63
C ARG A 79 3.70 -4.08 8.84
N VAL A 80 3.45 -2.92 8.23
CA VAL A 80 2.20 -2.15 8.39
C VAL A 80 1.23 -2.33 7.22
N TYR A 81 1.71 -2.81 6.07
CA TYR A 81 0.87 -3.11 4.93
C TYR A 81 1.40 -4.33 4.17
N PHE A 82 0.48 -5.17 3.70
CA PHE A 82 0.80 -6.31 2.85
C PHE A 82 -0.33 -6.61 1.87
N ASN A 83 0.00 -6.65 0.57
CA ASN A 83 -0.89 -7.13 -0.47
C ASN A 83 -0.46 -8.53 -0.93
N PRO A 84 -1.19 -9.60 -0.55
CA PRO A 84 -0.82 -10.98 -0.89
C PRO A 84 -1.01 -11.31 -2.38
N HIS A 85 -1.75 -10.49 -3.13
CA HIS A 85 -2.01 -10.72 -4.56
C HIS A 85 -0.90 -10.17 -5.46
N LEU A 86 0.00 -9.34 -4.91
CA LEU A 86 1.14 -8.79 -5.64
C LEU A 86 2.40 -9.62 -5.38
N VAL A 87 2.79 -10.40 -6.37
CA VAL A 87 3.99 -11.25 -6.31
C VAL A 87 5.08 -10.76 -7.25
N ARG A 88 6.33 -11.19 -7.01
CA ARG A 88 7.40 -10.97 -7.97
C ARG A 88 6.98 -11.57 -9.32
N GLY A 89 7.11 -10.82 -10.41
CA GLY A 89 6.65 -11.25 -11.73
C GLY A 89 5.17 -11.01 -12.01
N SER A 90 4.42 -10.38 -11.09
CA SER A 90 3.04 -9.95 -11.39
C SER A 90 3.04 -9.05 -12.62
N ASN A 91 2.30 -9.46 -13.66
CA ASN A 91 2.04 -8.63 -14.82
C ASN A 91 0.97 -7.60 -14.47
N LEU A 92 1.37 -6.34 -14.37
CA LEU A 92 0.49 -5.21 -14.06
C LEU A 92 0.15 -4.38 -15.31
N GLU A 93 0.43 -4.87 -16.51
CA GLU A 93 0.12 -4.15 -17.76
C GLU A 93 -1.35 -4.28 -18.17
N ASP A 94 -2.06 -5.29 -17.67
CA ASP A 94 -3.48 -5.49 -17.91
C ASP A 94 -4.34 -4.68 -16.92
N GLU A 95 -5.00 -3.64 -17.42
CA GLU A 95 -5.88 -2.78 -16.63
C GLU A 95 -7.08 -3.53 -16.04
N ILE A 96 -7.61 -4.54 -16.73
CA ILE A 96 -8.74 -5.35 -16.24
C ILE A 96 -8.29 -6.19 -15.04
N GLY A 97 -7.15 -6.88 -15.16
CA GLY A 97 -6.51 -7.61 -14.07
C GLY A 97 -6.22 -6.74 -12.85
N VAL A 98 -5.67 -5.54 -13.07
CA VAL A 98 -5.41 -4.55 -12.01
C VAL A 98 -6.70 -4.14 -11.30
N LYS A 99 -7.77 -3.81 -12.04
CA LYS A 99 -9.09 -3.47 -11.46
C LYS A 99 -9.66 -4.61 -10.61
N LYS A 100 -9.55 -5.85 -11.09
CA LYS A 100 -10.01 -7.03 -10.34
C LYS A 100 -9.22 -7.23 -9.06
N MET A 101 -7.90 -7.08 -9.11
CA MET A 101 -7.04 -7.20 -7.93
C MET A 101 -7.31 -6.08 -6.92
N ARG A 102 -7.56 -4.84 -7.37
CA ARG A 102 -7.99 -3.75 -6.49
C ARG A 102 -9.29 -4.07 -5.75
N ARG A 103 -10.31 -4.63 -6.42
CA ARG A 103 -11.57 -5.06 -5.80
C ARG A 103 -11.37 -6.17 -4.77
N ASN A 104 -10.61 -7.20 -5.15
CA ASN A 104 -10.37 -8.35 -4.28
C ASN A 104 -9.63 -7.98 -3.00
N PHE A 105 -8.74 -6.98 -3.08
CA PHE A 105 -7.96 -6.51 -1.94
C PHE A 105 -8.64 -5.40 -1.13
N GLY A 106 -9.74 -4.81 -1.63
CA GLY A 106 -10.47 -3.74 -0.93
C GLY A 106 -9.88 -2.34 -1.13
N LEU A 107 -9.27 -2.05 -2.29
CA LEU A 107 -8.73 -0.73 -2.64
C LEU A 107 -9.71 0.17 -3.41
N VAL A 108 -10.97 -0.23 -3.57
CA VAL A 108 -11.98 0.46 -4.41
C VAL A 108 -13.36 0.36 -3.82
#